data_AF-A0A2M8BYU8-F1
#
_entry.id   AF-A0A2M8BYU8-F1
#
_cell.length_a   1.000
_cell.length_b   1.000
_cell.length_c   1.000
_cell.angle_alpha   90.00
_cell.angle_beta   90.00
_cell.angle_gamma   90.00
#
_symmetry.space_group_name_H-M   'P 1'
#
loop_
_entity.id
_entity.type
_entity.pdbx_description
1 polymer ?
#
loop_
_entity_poly.entity_id
_entity_poly.type
_entity_poly.pdbx_seq_one_letter_code
_entity_poly.pdbx_strand_id
1 'polypeptide(L)'
;AWKDKSIEVKVIETEAGKKLIGPAGFNEICVADGTIYSDTIPSGVYTGINYMRAIAMGVAAAIENSHGELTYQVKTIKHLSDLNLQIPEGVRQYIQGRQKKIGIGGAVFVTIKAKPVN
;
A
#
# COMPACT_ATOMS: atom_id res chain seq x y z
N ALA A 1 -4.06 -7.72 -14.93
CA ALA A 1 -4.50 -8.96 -14.28
C ALA A 1 -3.39 -9.99 -14.38
N TRP A 2 -3.22 -10.84 -13.38
CA TRP A 2 -2.30 -11.98 -13.39
C TRP A 2 -3.12 -13.27 -13.34
N LYS A 3 -2.69 -14.32 -14.06
CA LYS A 3 -3.34 -15.63 -14.02
C LYS A 3 -2.30 -16.71 -14.27
N ASP A 4 -2.32 -17.75 -13.46
CA ASP A 4 -1.59 -19.00 -13.71
C ASP A 4 -2.55 -20.21 -13.68
N LYS A 5 -2.02 -21.41 -13.38
CA LYS A 5 -2.79 -22.65 -13.33
C LYS A 5 -3.63 -22.80 -12.05
N SER A 6 -3.31 -22.09 -10.98
CA SER A 6 -3.98 -22.21 -9.69
C SER A 6 -4.80 -20.97 -9.34
N ILE A 7 -4.37 -19.77 -9.73
CA ILE A 7 -5.00 -18.52 -9.28
C ILE A 7 -5.10 -17.44 -10.37
N GLU A 8 -6.19 -16.69 -10.33
CA GLU A 8 -6.40 -15.46 -11.08
C GLU A 8 -6.50 -14.27 -10.11
N VAL A 9 -5.69 -13.24 -10.34
CA VAL A 9 -5.65 -12.00 -9.54
C VAL A 9 -5.95 -10.78 -10.43
N LYS A 10 -6.96 -10.00 -10.05
CA LYS A 10 -7.44 -8.82 -10.80
C LYS A 10 -7.55 -7.61 -9.89
N VAL A 11 -6.99 -6.49 -10.34
CA VAL A 11 -7.37 -5.16 -9.82
C VAL A 11 -8.65 -4.76 -10.54
N ILE A 12 -9.67 -4.35 -9.79
CA ILE A 12 -10.99 -4.01 -10.32
C ILE A 12 -11.50 -2.68 -9.75
N GLU A 13 -12.40 -2.04 -10.49
CA GLU A 13 -13.23 -0.94 -10.05
C GLU A 13 -14.67 -1.25 -10.48
N THR A 14 -15.60 -1.22 -9.52
CA THR A 14 -17.01 -1.59 -9.73
C THR A 14 -17.89 -0.36 -9.95
N GLU A 15 -17.44 0.83 -9.56
CA GLU A 15 -18.17 2.08 -9.75
C GLU A 15 -17.92 2.67 -11.14
N ALA A 16 -18.99 2.95 -11.87
CA ALA A 16 -18.90 3.60 -13.18
C ALA A 16 -18.29 5.00 -13.07
N GLY A 17 -17.35 5.33 -13.98
CA GLY A 17 -16.71 6.65 -14.05
C GLY A 17 -15.62 6.90 -13.00
N LYS A 18 -15.25 5.89 -12.19
CA LYS A 18 -14.10 5.96 -11.29
C LYS A 18 -12.83 5.44 -11.95
N LYS A 19 -11.68 5.91 -11.46
CA LYS A 19 -10.37 5.38 -11.87
C LYS A 19 -10.11 4.08 -11.12
N LEU A 20 -9.34 3.18 -11.75
CA LEU A 20 -8.96 1.88 -11.16
C LEU A 20 -8.21 2.02 -9.83
N ILE A 21 -7.45 3.10 -9.68
CA ILE A 21 -6.64 3.41 -8.51
C ILE A 21 -6.89 4.88 -8.17
N GLY A 22 -7.15 5.14 -6.90
CA GLY A 22 -7.31 6.47 -6.31
C GLY A 22 -6.05 7.33 -6.39
N PRO A 23 -6.20 8.65 -6.13
CA PRO A 23 -5.16 9.64 -6.41
C PRO A 23 -3.84 9.41 -5.68
N ALA A 24 -3.85 8.83 -4.49
CA ALA A 24 -2.64 8.57 -3.71
C ALA A 24 -1.99 7.22 -3.99
N GLY A 25 -2.56 6.38 -4.87
CA GLY A 25 -2.10 4.99 -5.03
C GLY A 25 -0.65 4.85 -5.49
N PHE A 26 -0.10 5.87 -6.15
CA PHE A 26 1.29 5.89 -6.60
C PHE A 26 2.17 6.85 -5.80
N ASN A 27 1.75 7.25 -4.59
CA ASN A 27 2.61 8.03 -3.73
C ASN A 27 3.84 7.20 -3.34
N GLU A 28 5.00 7.83 -3.52
CA GLU A 28 6.31 7.32 -3.12
C GLU A 28 6.54 7.63 -1.65
N ILE A 29 7.14 6.69 -0.91
CA ILE A 29 7.50 6.88 0.49
C ILE A 29 8.92 7.42 0.56
N CYS A 30 9.06 8.56 1.22
CA CYS A 30 10.30 9.33 1.28
C CYS A 30 10.69 9.64 2.72
N VAL A 31 11.98 9.92 2.92
CA VAL A 31 12.52 10.37 4.20
C VAL A 31 13.28 11.68 4.00
N ALA A 32 12.91 12.71 4.75
CA ALA A 32 13.62 13.97 4.79
C ALA A 32 13.53 14.57 6.19
N ASP A 33 14.63 15.13 6.69
CA ASP A 33 14.68 15.84 7.98
C ASP A 33 14.01 15.06 9.14
N GLY A 34 14.35 13.78 9.25
CA GLY A 34 13.83 12.88 10.28
C GLY A 34 12.32 12.59 10.21
N THR A 35 11.65 12.97 9.12
CA THR A 35 10.23 12.75 8.84
C THR A 35 10.08 11.70 7.75
N ILE A 36 9.17 10.75 7.97
CA ILE A 36 8.71 9.82 6.92
C ILE A 36 7.44 10.43 6.33
N TYR A 37 7.37 10.57 5.02
CA TYR A 37 6.20 11.13 4.35
C TYR A 37 5.93 10.42 3.03
N SER A 38 4.80 10.75 2.41
CA SER A 38 4.46 10.26 1.08
C SER A 38 4.07 11.39 0.14
N ASP A 39 4.52 11.30 -1.11
CA ASP A 39 4.26 12.29 -2.13
C ASP A 39 4.22 11.63 -3.52
N THR A 40 3.46 12.18 -4.46
CA THR A 40 3.45 11.75 -5.86
C THR A 40 4.74 12.17 -6.57
N ILE A 41 5.35 13.28 -6.15
CA ILE A 41 6.67 13.72 -6.63
C ILE A 41 7.66 13.56 -5.48
N PRO A 42 8.46 12.48 -5.45
CA PRO A 42 9.35 12.20 -4.34
C PRO A 42 10.41 13.29 -4.21
N SER A 43 10.77 13.58 -2.96
CA SER A 43 11.89 14.44 -2.59
C SER A 43 12.67 13.80 -1.43
N GLY A 44 13.85 14.33 -1.10
CA GLY A 44 14.69 13.75 -0.05
C GLY A 44 15.22 12.35 -0.43
N VAL A 45 15.36 11.48 0.56
CA VAL A 45 15.86 10.12 0.36
C VAL A 45 14.70 9.20 0.01
N TYR A 46 14.78 8.62 -1.18
CA TYR A 46 13.78 7.67 -1.67
C TYR A 46 13.97 6.28 -1.06
N THR A 47 12.89 5.66 -0.59
CA THR A 47 12.92 4.33 0.04
C THR A 47 12.88 3.17 -0.97
N GLY A 48 12.55 3.42 -2.24
CA GLY A 48 12.26 2.36 -3.21
C GLY A 48 10.84 1.80 -3.11
N ILE A 49 9.99 2.33 -2.23
CA ILE A 49 8.66 1.80 -1.93
C ILE A 49 7.61 2.87 -2.25
N ASN A 50 6.66 2.54 -3.12
CA ASN A 50 5.39 3.26 -3.24
C ASN A 50 4.23 2.45 -2.66
N TYR A 51 3.09 3.12 -2.56
CA TYR A 51 1.86 2.57 -2.02
C TYR A 51 1.41 1.30 -2.78
N MET A 52 1.33 1.33 -4.12
CA MET A 52 0.94 0.13 -4.89
C MET A 52 1.89 -1.05 -4.69
N ARG A 53 3.20 -0.82 -4.58
CA ARG A 53 4.18 -1.88 -4.28
C ARG A 53 3.92 -2.48 -2.90
N ALA A 54 3.70 -1.65 -1.90
CA ALA A 54 3.46 -2.07 -0.52
C ALA A 54 2.13 -2.85 -0.39
N ILE A 55 1.07 -2.35 -1.05
CA ILE A 55 -0.23 -3.03 -1.16
C ILE A 55 -0.09 -4.35 -1.90
N ALA A 56 0.65 -4.41 -3.01
CA ALA A 56 0.85 -5.65 -3.75
C ALA A 56 1.52 -6.75 -2.89
N MET A 57 2.51 -6.38 -2.07
CA MET A 57 3.13 -7.30 -1.12
C MET A 57 2.13 -7.76 -0.04
N GLY A 58 1.31 -6.85 0.49
CA GLY A 58 0.25 -7.19 1.44
C GLY A 58 -0.82 -8.12 0.86
N VAL A 59 -1.22 -7.88 -0.40
CA VAL A 59 -2.14 -8.75 -1.15
C VAL A 59 -1.53 -10.13 -1.37
N ALA A 60 -0.26 -10.19 -1.80
CA ALA A 60 0.43 -11.48 -2.02
C ALA A 60 0.47 -12.30 -0.72
N ALA A 61 0.86 -11.68 0.40
CA ALA A 61 0.85 -12.33 1.70
C ALA A 61 -0.57 -12.78 2.12
N ALA A 62 -1.60 -11.98 1.86
CA ALA A 62 -2.98 -12.37 2.15
C ALA A 62 -3.44 -13.55 1.29
N ILE A 63 -3.04 -13.60 0.01
CA ILE A 63 -3.32 -14.71 -0.90
C ILE A 63 -2.65 -15.99 -0.39
N GLU A 64 -1.36 -15.94 -0.05
CA GLU A 64 -0.58 -17.08 0.46
C GLU A 64 -1.19 -17.69 1.74
N ASN A 65 -1.80 -16.86 2.58
CA ASN A 65 -2.48 -17.29 3.81
C ASN A 65 -3.96 -17.65 3.61
N SER A 66 -4.48 -17.53 2.39
CA SER A 66 -5.88 -17.84 2.07
C SER A 66 -6.00 -19.16 1.30
N HIS A 67 -7.09 -19.90 1.52
CA HIS A 67 -7.36 -21.16 0.83
C HIS A 67 -8.55 -21.06 -0.15
N GLY A 68 -8.83 -19.86 -0.68
CA GLY A 68 -10.02 -19.63 -1.50
C GLY A 68 -10.08 -18.24 -2.16
N GLU A 69 -11.29 -17.77 -2.46
CA GLU A 69 -11.48 -16.43 -3.01
C GLU A 69 -11.18 -15.35 -1.95
N LEU A 70 -10.46 -14.32 -2.36
CA LEU A 70 -10.06 -13.18 -1.54
C LEU A 70 -10.46 -11.88 -2.24
N THR A 71 -11.12 -10.98 -1.51
CA THR A 71 -11.26 -9.58 -1.91
C THR A 71 -10.47 -8.72 -0.93
N TYR A 72 -9.43 -8.07 -1.43
CA TYR A 72 -8.56 -7.16 -0.67
C TYR A 72 -8.87 -5.73 -1.08
N GLN A 73 -9.34 -4.90 -0.15
CA GLN A 73 -9.76 -3.53 -0.43
C GLN A 73 -8.99 -2.53 0.44
N VAL A 74 -8.38 -1.55 -0.21
CA VAL A 74 -7.70 -0.43 0.45
C VAL A 74 -8.38 0.86 0.03
N LYS A 75 -8.98 1.57 0.99
CA LYS A 75 -9.70 2.83 0.72
C LYS A 75 -8.81 4.03 0.95
N THR A 76 -8.37 4.23 2.19
CA THR A 76 -7.51 5.34 2.60
C THR A 76 -6.34 4.81 3.42
N ILE A 77 -5.20 5.47 3.28
CA ILE A 77 -4.02 5.23 4.11
C ILE A 77 -4.00 6.28 5.22
N LYS A 78 -3.70 5.83 6.43
CA LYS A 78 -3.50 6.67 7.63
C LYS A 78 -2.24 6.28 8.40
N HIS A 79 -1.85 5.01 8.31
CA HIS A 79 -0.72 4.45 9.06
C HIS A 79 0.12 3.52 8.18
N LEU A 80 1.37 3.28 8.60
CA LEU A 80 2.30 2.41 7.84
C LEU A 80 1.76 0.99 7.72
N SER A 81 1.04 0.53 8.75
CA SER A 81 0.38 -0.77 8.78
C SER A 81 -0.67 -0.94 7.68
N ASP A 82 -1.31 0.15 7.22
CA ASP A 82 -2.27 0.09 6.11
C ASP A 82 -1.59 -0.27 4.77
N LEU A 83 -0.26 -0.12 4.72
CA LEU A 83 0.60 -0.44 3.58
C LEU A 83 1.46 -1.68 3.82
N ASN A 84 1.17 -2.51 4.83
CA ASN A 84 2.03 -3.65 5.19
C ASN A 84 3.49 -3.22 5.49
N LEU A 85 3.66 -2.04 6.11
CA LEU A 85 4.97 -1.48 6.48
C LEU A 85 5.06 -1.27 8.00
N GLN A 86 6.28 -1.39 8.50
CA GLN A 86 6.62 -1.10 9.89
C GLN A 86 7.99 -0.45 9.99
N ILE A 87 8.22 0.27 11.09
CA ILE A 87 9.54 0.77 11.46
C ILE A 87 9.94 0.17 12.81
N PRO A 88 11.24 -0.05 13.06
CA PRO A 88 11.70 -0.47 14.38
C PRO A 88 11.26 0.50 15.48
N GLU A 89 10.98 -0.01 16.67
CA GLU A 89 10.47 0.80 17.77
C GLU A 89 11.45 1.91 18.18
N GLY A 90 12.76 1.63 18.20
CA GLY A 90 13.77 2.66 18.46
C GLY A 90 13.76 3.81 17.44
N VAL A 91 13.45 3.53 16.17
CA VAL A 91 13.29 4.56 15.13
C VAL A 91 12.02 5.37 15.37
N ARG A 92 10.91 4.71 15.73
CA ARG A 92 9.65 5.39 16.09
C ARG A 92 9.86 6.36 17.25
N GLN A 93 10.51 5.90 18.32
CA GLN A 93 10.83 6.70 19.51
C GLN A 93 11.73 7.88 19.17
N TYR A 94 12.72 7.68 18.29
CA TYR A 94 13.58 8.76 17.83
C TYR A 94 12.80 9.85 17.07
N ILE A 95 11.95 9.47 16.12
CA ILE A 95 11.11 10.42 15.35
C ILE A 95 10.22 11.22 16.31
N GLN A 96 9.53 10.54 17.24
CA GLN A 96 8.65 11.18 18.21
C GLN A 96 9.43 12.10 19.18
N GLY A 97 10.56 11.65 19.70
CA GLY A 97 11.41 12.43 20.62
C GLY A 97 12.01 13.67 19.98
N ARG A 98 12.15 13.69 18.65
CA ARG A 98 12.57 14.87 17.86
C ARG A 98 11.40 15.72 17.36
N GLN A 99 10.17 15.44 17.81
CA GLN A 99 8.94 16.11 17.35
C GLN A 99 8.76 16.06 15.82
N LYS A 100 9.33 15.04 15.17
CA LYS A 100 9.14 14.75 13.75
C LYS A 100 7.91 13.87 13.55
N LYS A 101 7.51 13.66 12.30
CA LYS A 101 6.25 12.99 11.96
C LYS A 101 6.44 11.77 11.06
N ILE A 102 5.46 10.87 11.13
CA ILE A 102 5.21 9.85 10.12
C ILE A 102 3.96 10.33 9.37
N GLY A 103 4.18 11.22 8.41
CA GLY A 103 3.15 11.90 7.62
C GLY A 103 2.81 11.14 6.36
N ILE A 104 2.22 9.97 6.50
CA ILE A 104 1.66 9.24 5.37
C ILE A 104 0.14 9.32 5.39
N GLY A 105 -0.46 9.44 4.22
CA GLY A 105 -1.90 9.35 4.09
C GLY A 105 -2.35 9.42 2.65
N GLY A 106 -3.66 9.50 2.47
CA GLY A 106 -4.27 9.74 1.16
C GLY A 106 -5.24 8.65 0.73
N ALA A 107 -6.05 8.98 -0.26
CA ALA A 107 -7.08 8.10 -0.78
C ALA A 107 -6.52 7.24 -1.92
N VAL A 108 -6.51 5.92 -1.72
CA VAL A 108 -5.93 4.95 -2.65
C VAL A 108 -7.00 4.20 -3.42
N PHE A 109 -8.17 3.96 -2.84
CA PHE A 109 -9.32 3.30 -3.48
C PHE A 109 -8.92 2.23 -4.51
N VAL A 110 -8.46 1.08 -4.03
CA VAL A 110 -8.11 -0.06 -4.87
C VAL A 110 -8.77 -1.31 -4.32
N THR A 111 -9.34 -2.10 -5.22
CA THR A 111 -9.90 -3.41 -4.91
C THR A 111 -9.18 -4.46 -5.73
N ILE A 112 -8.65 -5.47 -5.06
CA ILE A 112 -7.99 -6.61 -5.68
C ILE A 112 -8.81 -7.86 -5.36
N LYS A 113 -9.19 -8.60 -6.39
CA LYS A 113 -9.82 -9.92 -6.24
C LYS A 113 -8.86 -10.99 -6.68
N ALA A 114 -8.70 -12.01 -5.84
CA ALA A 114 -7.99 -13.23 -6.15
C ALA A 114 -8.95 -14.41 -6.03
N LYS A 115 -8.92 -15.33 -6.99
CA LYS A 115 -9.75 -16.53 -6.96
C LYS A 115 -9.03 -17.73 -7.59
N PRO A 116 -9.33 -18.96 -7.16
CA PRO A 116 -8.84 -20.15 -7.83
C PRO A 116 -9.23 -20.18 -9.30
N VAL A 117 -8.35 -20.72 -10.14
CA VAL A 117 -8.67 -21.03 -11.53
C VAL A 117 -9.40 -22.37 -11.56
N ASN A 118 -10.68 -22.32 -11.91
CA ASN A 118 -11.46 -23.51 -12.26
C ASN A 118 -10.99 -24.11 -13.59
#